data_AF-A0AA35RTV8-F1
#
_entry.id   AF-A0AA35RTV8-F1
#
_cell.length_a   1.000
_cell.length_b   1.000
_cell.length_c   1.000
_cell.angle_alpha   90.00
_cell.angle_beta   90.00
_cell.angle_gamma   90.00
#
_symmetry.space_group_name_H-M   'P 1'
#
loop_
_entity.id
_entity.type
_entity.pdbx_description
1 polymer ?
#
loop_
_entity_poly.entity_id
_entity_poly.type
_entity_poly.pdbx_seq_one_letter_code
_entity_poly.pdbx_strand_id
1 'polypeptide(L)'
;MDRPKASVEKLSISSVVEDILRSRLSSGQAGRYQPDGEKGALFSFCQVFQNEREFSKLPYHPTISKLLQLILRERVCESWLVEENEVEGRDGGEGERREEREGRRDEDHVRCVLMTLRLLIRDDIYQGLLRKETVSLAALGKCFADYAEAYLTGSHQKINSLKEMSNIFQKVSSSGGECVEVCPGVLPWLVRLSGTRDLTLTQCCLCALINICKRVAGVDLVAALSPLPPLLHL
;
A
#
# COMPACT_ATOMS: atom_id res chain seq x y z
N MET A 1 -45.09 -9.24 13.98
CA MET A 1 -44.73 -8.76 12.63
C MET A 1 -43.23 -8.51 12.62
N ASP A 2 -42.45 -9.55 12.28
CA ASP A 2 -41.01 -9.42 12.11
C ASP A 2 -40.72 -8.64 10.83
N ARG A 3 -40.04 -7.50 10.96
CA ARG A 3 -39.45 -6.83 9.81
C ARG A 3 -38.22 -7.64 9.37
N PRO A 4 -38.09 -8.01 8.09
CA PRO A 4 -36.85 -8.62 7.62
C PRO A 4 -35.73 -7.59 7.75
N LYS A 5 -34.69 -7.93 8.52
CA LYS A 5 -33.41 -7.23 8.48
C LYS A 5 -32.88 -7.39 7.06
N ALA A 6 -32.93 -6.32 6.27
CA ALA A 6 -32.21 -6.27 5.00
C ALA A 6 -30.73 -6.51 5.32
N SER A 7 -30.24 -7.69 4.95
CA SER A 7 -28.81 -7.98 4.91
C SER A 7 -28.20 -7.02 3.91
N VAL A 8 -27.58 -5.94 4.39
CA VAL A 8 -26.78 -5.04 3.56
C VAL A 8 -25.65 -5.88 3.00
N GLU A 9 -25.74 -6.22 1.71
CA GLU A 9 -24.73 -6.99 1.02
C GLU A 9 -23.41 -6.21 1.07
N LYS A 10 -22.43 -6.77 1.80
CA LYS A 10 -21.11 -6.15 1.95
C LYS A 10 -20.44 -6.18 0.59
N LEU A 11 -20.29 -5.02 -0.06
CA LEU A 11 -19.57 -4.91 -1.32
C LEU A 11 -18.12 -5.38 -1.15
N SER A 12 -17.69 -6.29 -2.01
CA SER A 12 -16.30 -6.76 -2.03
C SER A 12 -15.44 -5.90 -2.96
N ILE A 13 -14.13 -5.84 -2.71
CA ILE A 13 -13.19 -5.14 -3.59
C ILE A 13 -13.24 -5.73 -5.02
N SER A 14 -13.34 -7.06 -5.14
CA SER A 14 -13.42 -7.74 -6.44
C SER A 14 -14.62 -7.28 -7.26
N SER A 15 -15.82 -7.20 -6.65
CA SER A 15 -17.02 -6.79 -7.39
C SER A 15 -16.92 -5.33 -7.85
N VAL A 16 -16.42 -4.44 -7.00
CA VAL A 16 -16.21 -3.03 -7.37
C VAL A 16 -15.21 -2.89 -8.52
N VAL A 17 -14.12 -3.66 -8.51
CA VAL A 17 -13.12 -3.66 -9.59
C VAL A 17 -13.72 -4.20 -10.89
N GLU A 18 -14.49 -5.28 -10.84
CA GLU A 18 -15.18 -5.82 -12.01
C GLU A 18 -16.12 -4.79 -12.64
N ASP A 19 -16.91 -4.08 -11.83
CA ASP A 19 -17.81 -3.04 -12.32
C ASP A 19 -17.05 -1.91 -13.03
N ILE A 20 -15.89 -1.50 -12.49
CA ILE A 20 -15.01 -0.50 -13.12
C ILE A 20 -14.48 -1.03 -14.46
N LEU A 21 -14.01 -2.27 -14.49
CA LEU A 21 -13.42 -2.87 -15.68
C LEU A 21 -14.46 -3.09 -16.78
N ARG A 22 -15.67 -3.54 -16.44
CA ARG A 22 -16.79 -3.63 -17.39
C ARG A 22 -17.18 -2.27 -17.95
N SER A 23 -17.10 -1.22 -17.13
CA SER A 23 -17.37 0.16 -17.59
C SER A 23 -16.31 0.70 -18.54
N ARG A 24 -15.07 0.19 -18.47
CA ARG A 24 -13.93 0.63 -19.29
C ARG A 24 -13.72 -0.21 -20.54
N LEU A 25 -13.91 -1.52 -20.46
CA LEU A 25 -13.67 -2.45 -21.56
C LEU A 25 -14.91 -2.52 -22.46
N SER A 26 -14.73 -2.34 -23.77
CA SER A 26 -15.79 -2.60 -24.75
C SER A 26 -16.20 -4.08 -24.68
N SER A 27 -17.46 -4.39 -25.01
CA SER A 27 -18.12 -5.69 -24.83
C SER A 27 -17.32 -6.91 -25.35
N GLY A 28 -16.43 -6.72 -26.32
CA GLY A 28 -15.57 -7.77 -26.88
C GLY A 28 -14.28 -8.09 -26.11
N GLN A 29 -13.80 -7.23 -25.20
CA GLN A 29 -12.61 -7.48 -24.37
C GLN A 29 -12.97 -7.98 -22.97
N ALA A 30 -14.18 -7.69 -22.48
CA ALA A 30 -14.66 -8.14 -21.18
C ALA A 30 -14.77 -9.68 -21.07
N GLY A 31 -15.01 -10.38 -22.18
CA GLY A 31 -15.18 -11.84 -22.21
C GLY A 31 -13.90 -12.67 -21.98
N ARG A 32 -12.72 -12.04 -21.94
CA ARG A 32 -11.44 -12.70 -21.59
C ARG A 32 -11.00 -12.46 -20.15
N TYR A 33 -11.81 -11.72 -19.40
CA TYR A 33 -11.46 -11.26 -18.06
C TYR A 33 -12.21 -12.09 -17.01
N GLN A 34 -11.48 -12.98 -16.33
CA GLN A 34 -11.93 -13.68 -15.13
C GLN A 34 -10.86 -13.52 -14.05
N PRO A 35 -11.02 -12.58 -13.11
CA PRO A 35 -10.10 -12.46 -12.00
C PRO A 35 -10.33 -13.60 -11.00
N ASP A 36 -9.27 -14.34 -10.67
CA ASP A 36 -9.28 -15.32 -9.57
C ASP A 36 -9.23 -14.58 -8.22
N GLY A 37 -10.38 -14.04 -7.81
CA GLY A 37 -10.56 -13.32 -6.56
C GLY A 37 -9.93 -11.92 -6.53
N GLU A 38 -9.84 -11.35 -5.33
CA GLU A 38 -9.45 -9.94 -5.15
C GLU A 38 -8.06 -9.62 -5.71
N LYS A 39 -7.07 -10.50 -5.49
CA LYS A 39 -5.70 -10.32 -6.02
C LYS A 39 -5.72 -10.21 -7.54
N GLY A 40 -6.39 -11.15 -8.22
CA GLY A 40 -6.52 -11.13 -9.68
C GLY A 40 -7.23 -9.88 -10.18
N ALA A 41 -8.25 -9.44 -9.45
CA ALA A 41 -9.00 -8.24 -9.79
C ALA A 41 -8.13 -6.98 -9.71
N LEU A 42 -7.46 -6.77 -8.59
CA LEU A 42 -6.57 -5.63 -8.36
C LEU A 42 -5.39 -5.62 -9.35
N PHE A 43 -4.80 -6.78 -9.63
CA PHE A 43 -3.73 -6.89 -10.61
C PHE A 43 -4.19 -6.44 -12.00
N SER A 44 -5.37 -6.89 -12.42
CA SER A 44 -5.92 -6.56 -13.73
C SER A 44 -6.35 -5.10 -13.83
N PHE A 45 -6.90 -4.54 -12.75
CA PHE A 45 -7.12 -3.11 -12.62
C PHE A 45 -5.80 -2.35 -12.87
N CYS A 46 -4.71 -2.76 -12.22
CA CYS A 46 -3.42 -2.12 -12.40
C CYS A 46 -2.92 -2.19 -13.86
N GLN A 47 -3.13 -3.31 -14.55
CA GLN A 47 -2.73 -3.46 -15.96
C GLN A 47 -3.54 -2.56 -16.90
N VAL A 48 -4.85 -2.50 -16.73
CA VAL A 48 -5.75 -1.70 -17.58
C VAL A 48 -5.51 -0.21 -17.37
N PHE A 49 -5.24 0.21 -16.13
CA PHE A 49 -5.10 1.61 -15.76
C PHE A 49 -3.66 2.09 -15.58
N GLN A 50 -2.63 1.31 -15.94
CA GLN A 50 -1.22 1.64 -15.68
C GLN A 50 -0.75 3.03 -16.17
N ASN A 51 -1.36 3.51 -17.26
CA ASN A 51 -1.04 4.81 -17.87
C ASN A 51 -1.95 5.94 -17.42
N GLU A 52 -3.02 5.62 -16.70
CA GLU A 52 -3.96 6.61 -16.18
C GLU A 52 -3.30 7.47 -15.09
N ARG A 53 -3.66 8.75 -15.07
CA ARG A 53 -3.15 9.76 -14.14
C ARG A 53 -4.24 10.61 -13.53
N GLU A 54 -5.38 10.75 -14.22
CA GLU A 54 -6.46 11.65 -13.85
C GLU A 54 -7.76 10.87 -13.66
N PHE A 55 -7.74 9.91 -12.74
CA PHE A 55 -8.89 9.04 -12.43
C PHE A 55 -10.14 9.82 -12.02
N SER A 56 -9.98 11.02 -11.46
CA SER A 56 -11.06 11.94 -11.10
C SER A 56 -11.84 12.47 -12.29
N LYS A 57 -11.27 12.44 -13.49
CA LYS A 57 -11.92 12.85 -14.73
C LYS A 57 -12.66 11.71 -15.45
N LEU A 58 -12.53 10.47 -14.95
CA LEU A 58 -13.20 9.32 -15.53
C LEU A 58 -14.70 9.32 -15.19
N PRO A 59 -15.57 8.87 -16.09
CA PRO A 59 -17.02 8.87 -15.86
C PRO A 59 -17.45 7.98 -14.68
N TYR A 60 -16.63 6.99 -14.32
CA TYR A 60 -16.83 6.09 -13.18
C TYR A 60 -15.94 6.44 -11.96
N HIS A 61 -15.51 7.71 -11.85
CA HIS A 61 -14.81 8.24 -10.68
C HIS A 61 -15.50 7.90 -9.33
N PRO A 62 -16.85 7.97 -9.19
CA PRO A 62 -17.51 7.60 -7.93
C PRO A 62 -17.21 6.17 -7.51
N THR A 63 -17.19 5.23 -8.46
CA THR A 63 -16.90 3.81 -8.21
C THR A 63 -15.42 3.61 -7.85
N ILE A 64 -14.51 4.31 -8.52
CA ILE A 64 -13.07 4.27 -8.17
C ILE A 64 -12.82 4.89 -6.78
N SER A 65 -13.52 5.97 -6.43
CA SER A 65 -13.44 6.58 -5.10
C SER A 65 -13.88 5.59 -4.02
N LYS A 66 -14.93 4.82 -4.29
CA LYS A 66 -15.39 3.72 -3.42
C LYS A 66 -14.34 2.60 -3.29
N LEU A 67 -13.69 2.22 -4.39
CA LEU A 67 -12.58 1.26 -4.37
C LEU A 67 -11.44 1.75 -3.45
N LEU A 68 -11.04 3.02 -3.57
CA LEU A 68 -10.01 3.59 -2.70
C LEU A 68 -10.42 3.49 -1.23
N GLN A 69 -11.64 3.88 -0.88
CA GLN A 69 -12.12 3.81 0.50
C GLN A 69 -12.15 2.37 1.05
N LEU A 70 -12.56 1.39 0.23
CA LEU A 70 -12.53 -0.02 0.62
C LEU A 70 -11.10 -0.51 0.85
N ILE A 71 -10.17 -0.17 -0.04
CA ILE A 71 -8.75 -0.49 0.14
C ILE A 71 -8.22 0.10 1.45
N LEU A 72 -8.49 1.38 1.73
CA LEU A 72 -7.97 2.04 2.92
C LEU A 72 -8.57 1.46 4.20
N ARG A 73 -9.88 1.21 4.23
CA ARG A 73 -10.55 0.72 5.44
C ARG A 73 -10.36 -0.76 5.71
N GLU A 74 -10.33 -1.57 4.67
CA GLU A 74 -10.34 -3.02 4.81
C GLU A 74 -8.99 -3.70 4.56
N ARG A 75 -8.04 -3.02 3.91
CA ARG A 75 -6.72 -3.59 3.58
C ARG A 75 -5.60 -2.75 4.15
N VAL A 76 -5.67 -1.43 4.13
CA VAL A 76 -4.64 -0.56 4.73
C VAL A 76 -5.09 -0.13 6.13
N CYS A 77 -5.37 -1.10 6.99
CA CYS A 77 -5.73 -0.87 8.39
C CYS A 77 -4.76 -1.61 9.32
N GLU A 78 -4.72 -1.21 10.60
CA GLU A 78 -3.72 -1.66 11.58
C GLU A 78 -3.66 -3.18 11.75
N SER A 79 -4.75 -3.91 11.45
CA SER A 79 -4.84 -5.36 11.59
C SER A 79 -4.55 -6.16 10.31
N TRP A 80 -4.63 -5.55 9.12
CA TRP A 80 -4.48 -6.29 7.85
C TRP A 80 -3.06 -6.26 7.29
N LEU A 81 -2.33 -5.16 7.49
CA LEU A 81 -0.95 -5.05 7.01
C LEU A 81 0.09 -5.58 8.00
N VAL A 82 -0.24 -5.58 9.29
CA VAL A 82 0.61 -6.01 10.40
C VAL A 82 0.05 -7.32 10.93
N GLU A 83 0.84 -8.40 11.02
CA GLU A 83 0.48 -9.51 11.92
C GLU A 83 1.24 -9.27 13.21
N GLU A 84 0.53 -9.37 14.33
CA GLU A 84 1.20 -9.57 15.61
C GLU A 84 1.93 -10.92 15.53
N ASN A 85 3.25 -10.86 15.64
CA ASN A 85 4.09 -12.04 15.82
C ASN A 85 3.79 -12.64 17.20
N GLU A 86 2.67 -13.34 17.33
CA GLU A 86 2.42 -14.24 18.47
C GLU A 86 2.12 -15.63 17.97
N VAL A 87 3.18 -16.36 17.61
CA VAL A 87 3.27 -17.79 17.92
C VAL A 87 4.67 -18.07 18.46
N GLU A 88 4.86 -17.72 19.74
CA GLU A 88 5.85 -18.41 20.56
C GLU A 88 5.41 -19.87 20.74
N GLY A 89 6.31 -20.79 20.38
CA GLY A 89 6.44 -22.11 20.98
C GLY A 89 5.24 -23.06 20.97
N ARG A 90 5.27 -24.04 20.07
CA ARG A 90 5.00 -25.43 20.47
C ARG A 90 5.59 -26.45 19.49
N ASP A 91 6.48 -27.25 20.06
CA ASP A 91 6.89 -28.56 19.60
C ASP A 91 5.65 -29.45 19.38
N GLY A 92 5.54 -30.09 18.21
CA GLY A 92 4.44 -31.01 17.93
C GLY A 92 4.16 -31.31 16.45
N GLY A 93 4.55 -32.50 16.01
CA GLY A 93 3.77 -33.31 15.08
C GLY A 93 3.91 -33.03 13.58
N GLU A 94 4.75 -33.81 12.90
CA GLU A 94 4.72 -33.98 11.45
C GLU A 94 3.43 -34.72 11.02
N GLY A 95 2.30 -34.02 10.94
CA GLY A 95 1.02 -34.62 10.55
C GLY A 95 0.02 -33.68 9.89
N GLU A 96 0.05 -32.39 10.18
CA GLU A 96 -1.00 -31.44 9.75
C GLU A 96 -0.47 -30.34 8.83
N ARG A 97 0.36 -30.68 7.84
CA ARG A 97 0.93 -29.67 6.91
C ARG A 97 0.05 -29.30 5.71
N ARG A 98 -1.25 -29.62 5.70
CA ARG A 98 -2.10 -29.38 4.51
C ARG A 98 -3.25 -28.40 4.68
N GLU A 99 -3.66 -28.05 5.91
CA GLU A 99 -4.77 -27.11 6.14
C GLU A 99 -4.38 -25.80 6.86
N GLU A 100 -3.13 -25.64 7.32
CA GLU A 100 -2.60 -24.34 7.84
C GLU A 100 -2.21 -23.31 6.76
N ARG A 101 -2.63 -23.49 5.51
CA ARG A 101 -2.22 -22.64 4.37
C ARG A 101 -3.21 -21.56 3.96
N GLU A 102 -4.22 -21.27 4.77
CA GLU A 102 -5.15 -20.15 4.55
C GLU A 102 -4.91 -18.95 5.49
N GLY A 103 -3.92 -19.05 6.40
CA GLY A 103 -3.58 -18.00 7.37
C GLY A 103 -2.31 -17.19 7.08
N ARG A 104 -1.55 -17.48 6.01
CA ARG A 104 -0.40 -16.64 5.61
C ARG A 104 -0.81 -15.76 4.45
N ARG A 105 -0.85 -14.45 4.69
CA ARG A 105 -1.13 -13.45 3.65
C ARG A 105 -0.17 -13.61 2.49
N ASP A 106 -0.73 -13.82 1.31
CA ASP A 106 0.01 -13.90 0.05
C ASP A 106 0.68 -12.54 -0.21
N GLU A 107 2.01 -12.51 -0.24
CA GLU A 107 2.77 -11.29 -0.49
C GLU A 107 2.36 -10.64 -1.82
N ASP A 108 2.02 -11.44 -2.82
CA ASP A 108 1.56 -10.93 -4.12
C ASP A 108 0.23 -10.19 -3.97
N HIS A 109 -0.63 -10.59 -3.03
CA HIS A 109 -1.87 -9.88 -2.74
C HIS A 109 -1.61 -8.54 -2.06
N VAL A 110 -0.75 -8.49 -1.04
CA VAL A 110 -0.33 -7.24 -0.40
C VAL A 110 0.26 -6.28 -1.44
N ARG A 111 1.13 -6.79 -2.30
CA ARG A 111 1.71 -6.00 -3.39
C ARG A 111 0.65 -5.46 -4.35
N CYS A 112 -0.36 -6.26 -4.73
CA CYS A 112 -1.44 -5.80 -5.60
C CYS A 112 -2.25 -4.66 -4.96
N VAL A 113 -2.50 -4.74 -3.65
CA VAL A 113 -3.14 -3.65 -2.89
C VAL A 113 -2.29 -2.38 -2.94
N LEU A 114 -0.99 -2.47 -2.64
CA LEU A 114 -0.07 -1.34 -2.64
C LEU A 114 0.11 -0.73 -4.04
N MET A 115 0.23 -1.56 -5.07
CA MET A 115 0.29 -1.11 -6.46
C MET A 115 -0.98 -0.37 -6.86
N THR A 116 -2.15 -0.88 -6.48
CA THR A 116 -3.44 -0.23 -6.76
C THR A 116 -3.51 1.11 -6.05
N LEU A 117 -3.14 1.16 -4.77
CA LEU A 117 -3.11 2.41 -4.00
C LEU A 117 -2.17 3.43 -4.66
N ARG A 118 -0.92 3.03 -4.97
CA ARG A 118 0.06 3.90 -5.65
C ARG A 118 -0.46 4.42 -6.98
N LEU A 119 -1.17 3.57 -7.74
CA LEU A 119 -1.73 3.94 -9.03
C LEU A 119 -2.81 5.02 -8.88
N LEU A 120 -3.75 4.83 -7.94
CA LEU A 120 -4.85 5.76 -7.69
C LEU A 120 -4.34 7.13 -7.23
N ILE A 121 -3.39 7.17 -6.30
CA ILE A 121 -2.86 8.43 -5.77
C ILE A 121 -1.95 9.18 -6.76
N ARG A 122 -1.83 8.72 -8.01
CA ARG A 122 -1.25 9.55 -9.08
C ARG A 122 -2.09 10.80 -9.33
N ASP A 123 -3.40 10.67 -9.13
CA ASP A 123 -4.39 11.74 -9.15
C ASP A 123 -4.37 12.53 -7.82
N ASP A 124 -4.26 13.85 -7.91
CA ASP A 124 -4.15 14.74 -6.75
C ASP A 124 -5.39 14.71 -5.83
N ILE A 125 -6.59 14.44 -6.38
CA ILE A 125 -7.82 14.30 -5.59
C ILE A 125 -7.71 13.07 -4.69
N TYR A 126 -7.30 11.92 -5.22
CA TYR A 126 -7.14 10.69 -4.46
C TYR A 126 -5.95 10.73 -3.51
N GLN A 127 -4.86 11.38 -3.91
CA GLN A 127 -3.76 11.68 -3.00
C GLN A 127 -4.23 12.54 -1.81
N GLY A 128 -5.12 13.51 -2.06
CA GLY A 128 -5.76 14.32 -1.02
C GLY A 128 -6.70 13.54 -0.12
N LEU A 129 -7.41 12.53 -0.65
CA LEU A 129 -8.22 11.62 0.16
C LEU A 129 -7.35 10.76 1.08
N LEU A 130 -6.27 10.16 0.56
CA LEU A 130 -5.35 9.37 1.36
C LEU A 130 -4.74 10.18 2.52
N ARG A 131 -4.36 11.45 2.27
CA ARG A 131 -3.83 12.34 3.34
C ARG A 131 -4.80 12.55 4.50
N LYS A 132 -6.11 12.46 4.26
CA LYS A 132 -7.14 12.62 5.30
C LYS A 132 -7.38 11.34 6.09
N GLU A 133 -6.94 10.19 5.58
CA GLU A 133 -7.10 8.86 6.21
C GLU A 133 -5.89 8.57 7.11
N THR A 134 -5.81 9.28 8.24
CA THR A 134 -4.66 9.23 9.17
C THR A 134 -4.42 7.83 9.73
N VAL A 135 -5.48 7.09 10.05
CA VAL A 135 -5.40 5.71 10.55
C VAL A 135 -4.75 4.78 9.51
N SER A 136 -5.19 4.86 8.25
CA SER A 136 -4.63 4.03 7.19
C SER A 136 -3.18 4.40 6.88
N LEU A 137 -2.86 5.69 6.91
CA LEU A 137 -1.47 6.14 6.76
C LEU A 137 -0.59 5.62 7.91
N ALA A 138 -1.03 5.73 9.17
CA ALA A 138 -0.31 5.19 10.32
C ALA A 138 -0.07 3.67 10.21
N ALA A 139 -1.10 2.91 9.81
CA ALA A 139 -0.98 1.47 9.54
C ALA A 139 0.03 1.16 8.44
N LEU A 140 0.03 1.93 7.35
CA LEU A 140 1.03 1.82 6.28
C LEU A 140 2.44 2.11 6.78
N GLY A 141 2.61 3.11 7.65
CA GLY A 141 3.88 3.46 8.29
C GLY A 141 4.42 2.35 9.19
N LYS A 142 3.57 1.74 10.02
CA LYS A 142 3.92 0.59 10.86
C LYS A 142 4.34 -0.61 10.02
N CYS A 143 3.53 -0.95 9.01
CA CYS A 143 3.86 -2.05 8.10
C CYS A 143 5.19 -1.81 7.35
N PHE A 144 5.45 -0.57 6.93
CA PHE A 144 6.71 -0.21 6.31
C PHE A 144 7.90 -0.43 7.25
N ALA A 145 7.77 -0.06 8.53
CA ALA A 145 8.78 -0.33 9.56
C ALA A 145 9.07 -1.82 9.69
N ASP A 146 8.02 -2.65 9.85
CA ASP A 146 8.16 -4.10 10.00
C ASP A 146 8.82 -4.75 8.77
N TYR A 147 8.45 -4.28 7.57
CA TYR A 147 9.01 -4.79 6.32
C TYR A 147 10.47 -4.35 6.15
N ALA A 148 10.79 -3.12 6.56
CA ALA A 148 12.14 -2.58 6.50
C ALA A 148 13.06 -3.31 7.48
N GLU A 149 12.59 -3.58 8.69
CA GLU A 149 13.32 -4.38 9.68
C GLU A 149 13.60 -5.80 9.18
N ALA A 150 12.58 -6.48 8.65
CA ALA A 150 12.73 -7.80 8.07
C ALA A 150 13.74 -7.79 6.89
N TYR A 151 13.69 -6.78 6.03
CA TYR A 151 14.63 -6.64 4.92
C TYR A 151 16.08 -6.44 5.40
N LEU A 152 16.29 -5.57 6.38
CA LEU A 152 17.61 -5.26 6.91
C LEU A 152 18.21 -6.41 7.74
N THR A 153 17.37 -7.29 8.29
CA THR A 153 17.81 -8.52 8.99
C THR A 153 18.00 -9.73 8.08
N GLY A 154 17.75 -9.59 6.76
CA GLY A 154 18.08 -10.59 5.73
C GLY A 154 16.89 -11.20 4.99
N SER A 155 15.65 -10.82 5.29
CA SER A 155 14.46 -11.28 4.57
C SER A 155 14.13 -10.39 3.38
N HIS A 156 14.58 -10.79 2.18
CA HIS A 156 14.38 -10.01 0.96
C HIS A 156 13.05 -10.23 0.26
N GLN A 157 12.16 -11.08 0.78
CA GLN A 157 10.87 -11.39 0.15
C GLN A 157 10.08 -10.09 -0.09
N LYS A 158 9.98 -9.26 0.96
CA LYS A 158 9.18 -8.02 1.06
C LYS A 158 9.68 -6.80 0.26
N ILE A 159 10.72 -6.96 -0.56
CA ILE A 159 11.39 -5.84 -1.22
C ILE A 159 10.49 -5.09 -2.21
N ASN A 160 9.63 -5.80 -2.92
CA ASN A 160 8.72 -5.17 -3.88
C ASN A 160 7.66 -4.32 -3.16
N SER A 161 7.14 -4.83 -2.05
CA SER A 161 6.21 -4.08 -1.19
C SER A 161 6.87 -2.84 -0.60
N LEU A 162 8.13 -2.91 -0.16
CA LEU A 162 8.90 -1.74 0.30
C LEU A 162 9.07 -0.68 -0.78
N LYS A 163 9.33 -1.08 -2.03
CA LYS A 163 9.41 -0.16 -3.18
C LYS A 163 8.07 0.55 -3.42
N GLU A 164 6.96 -0.20 -3.39
CA GLU A 164 5.61 0.37 -3.54
C GLU A 164 5.25 1.32 -2.40
N MET A 165 5.51 0.96 -1.14
CA MET A 165 5.29 1.84 0.03
C MET A 165 6.14 3.11 -0.03
N SER A 166 7.42 3.00 -0.39
CA SER A 166 8.30 4.16 -0.55
C SER A 166 7.78 5.14 -1.60
N ASN A 167 7.29 4.62 -2.74
CA ASN A 167 6.65 5.45 -3.77
C ASN A 167 5.33 6.07 -3.30
N ILE A 168 4.55 5.38 -2.46
CA ILE A 168 3.35 5.94 -1.85
C ILE A 168 3.73 7.12 -0.95
N PHE A 169 4.72 6.97 -0.07
CA PHE A 169 5.18 8.07 0.79
C PHE A 169 5.74 9.24 -0.02
N GLN A 170 6.53 8.97 -1.07
CA GLN A 170 6.99 10.00 -2.00
C GLN A 170 5.82 10.80 -2.57
N LYS A 171 4.80 10.11 -3.08
CA LYS A 171 3.66 10.74 -3.72
C LYS A 171 2.83 11.50 -2.71
N VAL A 172 2.46 10.92 -1.57
CA VAL A 172 1.72 11.62 -0.50
C VAL A 172 2.43 12.91 -0.08
N SER A 173 3.77 12.88 -0.02
CA SER A 173 4.62 14.01 0.33
C SER A 173 4.85 15.02 -0.80
N SER A 174 4.37 14.79 -2.03
CA SER A 174 4.67 15.70 -3.16
C SER A 174 3.76 16.93 -3.23
N SER A 175 2.52 16.88 -2.71
CA SER A 175 1.50 17.89 -3.01
C SER A 175 1.23 18.85 -1.84
N GLY A 176 0.97 20.11 -2.16
CA GLY A 176 0.85 21.23 -1.21
C GLY A 176 -0.26 21.05 -0.17
N GLY A 177 0.14 20.90 1.09
CA GLY A 177 -0.68 20.88 2.30
C GLY A 177 0.25 20.81 3.51
N GLU A 178 -0.28 21.01 4.72
CA GLU A 178 0.42 20.78 5.99
C GLU A 178 0.76 19.29 6.12
N CYS A 179 1.82 18.90 5.42
CA CYS A 179 2.36 17.56 5.34
C CYS A 179 3.28 17.32 6.53
N VAL A 180 2.84 17.67 7.74
CA VAL A 180 3.71 17.69 8.93
C VAL A 180 3.71 16.34 9.65
N GLU A 181 2.80 15.43 9.32
CA GLU A 181 2.81 14.08 9.88
C GLU A 181 2.78 13.04 8.77
N VAL A 182 3.81 13.01 7.91
CA VAL A 182 4.12 11.79 7.17
C VAL A 182 4.52 10.75 8.21
N CYS A 183 3.52 10.05 8.73
CA CYS A 183 3.58 8.95 9.69
C CYS A 183 4.81 9.00 10.60
N PRO A 184 4.71 9.58 11.82
CA PRO A 184 5.79 9.56 12.79
C PRO A 184 6.42 8.16 12.83
N GLY A 185 7.71 8.06 12.49
CA GLY A 185 8.44 6.79 12.43
C GLY A 185 8.81 6.29 11.03
N VAL A 186 8.23 6.78 9.93
CA VAL A 186 8.64 6.35 8.56
C VAL A 186 10.02 6.89 8.16
N LEU A 187 10.34 8.13 8.57
CA LEU A 187 11.54 8.84 8.17
C LEU A 187 12.85 8.07 8.53
N PRO A 188 13.05 7.56 9.76
CA PRO A 188 14.23 6.75 10.10
C PRO A 188 14.39 5.49 9.22
N TRP A 189 13.29 4.84 8.82
CA TRP A 189 13.36 3.65 7.97
C TRP A 189 13.72 3.99 6.52
N LEU A 190 13.16 5.06 5.96
CA LEU A 190 13.55 5.56 4.63
C LEU A 190 15.05 5.91 4.60
N VAL A 191 15.53 6.55 5.66
CA VAL A 191 16.95 6.85 5.87
C VAL A 191 17.80 5.57 5.85
N ARG A 192 17.47 4.57 6.67
CA ARG A 192 18.22 3.30 6.72
C ARG A 192 18.21 2.56 5.38
N LEU A 193 17.05 2.50 4.71
CA LEU A 193 16.90 1.78 3.45
C LEU A 193 17.64 2.47 2.28
N SER A 194 17.86 3.79 2.36
CA SER A 194 18.65 4.52 1.36
C SER A 194 20.12 4.11 1.31
N GLY A 195 20.65 3.49 2.38
CA GLY A 195 22.00 2.94 2.43
C GLY A 195 22.13 1.49 1.95
N THR A 196 21.07 0.90 1.38
CA THR A 196 21.07 -0.52 0.98
C THR A 196 21.64 -0.73 -0.42
N ARG A 197 21.93 -1.99 -0.78
CA ARG A 197 22.52 -2.35 -2.08
C ARG A 197 21.51 -2.39 -3.22
N ASP A 198 20.21 -2.47 -2.94
CA ASP A 198 19.19 -2.44 -4.00
C ASP A 198 19.00 -1.02 -4.49
N LEU A 199 19.57 -0.72 -5.67
CA LEU A 199 19.54 0.61 -6.26
C LEU A 199 18.13 1.14 -6.50
N THR A 200 17.16 0.28 -6.79
CA THR A 200 15.77 0.70 -7.03
C THR A 200 15.10 1.10 -5.73
N LEU A 201 15.28 0.30 -4.67
CA LEU A 201 14.77 0.62 -3.34
C LEU A 201 15.42 1.90 -2.81
N THR A 202 16.75 2.00 -2.91
CA THR A 202 17.50 3.22 -2.55
C THR A 202 16.95 4.43 -3.28
N GLN A 203 16.75 4.35 -4.60
CA GLN A 203 16.17 5.46 -5.37
C GLN A 203 14.77 5.83 -4.89
N CYS A 204 13.88 4.86 -4.67
CA CYS A 204 12.53 5.11 -4.16
C CYS A 204 12.57 5.80 -2.78
N CYS A 205 13.43 5.34 -1.87
CA CYS A 205 13.58 5.94 -0.55
C CYS A 205 14.13 7.36 -0.62
N LEU A 206 15.17 7.60 -1.44
CA LEU A 206 15.74 8.94 -1.63
C LEU A 206 14.71 9.91 -2.22
N CYS A 207 13.92 9.50 -3.22
CA CYS A 207 12.87 10.33 -3.77
C CYS A 207 11.80 10.68 -2.73
N ALA A 208 11.42 9.73 -1.86
CA ALA A 208 10.50 10.00 -0.76
C ALA A 208 11.10 10.99 0.24
N LEU A 209 12.35 10.77 0.66
CA LEU A 209 13.08 11.65 1.56
C LEU A 209 13.14 13.08 1.02
N ILE A 210 13.54 13.28 -0.24
CA ILE A 210 13.62 14.62 -0.84
C ILE A 210 12.29 15.37 -0.72
N ASN A 211 11.16 14.70 -0.95
CA ASN A 211 9.84 15.32 -0.84
C ASN A 211 9.46 15.63 0.61
N ILE A 212 9.79 14.75 1.55
CA ILE A 212 9.54 14.95 2.99
C ILE A 212 10.42 16.08 3.54
N CYS A 213 11.72 16.06 3.26
CA CYS A 213 12.70 17.05 3.72
C CYS A 213 12.37 18.47 3.26
N LYS A 214 11.79 18.63 2.07
CA LYS A 214 11.31 19.93 1.57
C LYS A 214 10.16 20.52 2.40
N ARG A 215 9.54 19.72 3.28
CA ARG A 215 8.32 20.06 4.01
C ARG A 215 8.48 20.02 5.54
N VAL A 216 9.47 19.30 6.05
CA VAL A 216 9.78 19.22 7.48
C VAL A 216 10.71 20.36 7.89
N ALA A 217 10.40 21.06 8.98
CA ALA A 217 11.28 22.08 9.54
C ALA A 217 12.56 21.44 10.10
N GLY A 218 13.72 22.09 9.92
CA GLY A 218 15.05 21.47 10.00
C GLY A 218 15.46 20.71 11.27
N VAL A 219 14.72 20.79 12.39
CA VAL A 219 15.09 20.14 13.66
C VAL A 219 14.78 18.63 13.65
N ASP A 220 13.59 18.23 13.19
CA ASP A 220 13.22 16.81 13.08
C ASP A 220 14.04 16.08 12.02
N LEU A 221 14.43 16.83 10.97
CA LEU A 221 15.27 16.33 9.91
C LEU A 221 16.70 16.05 10.39
N VAL A 222 17.30 16.96 11.17
CA VAL A 222 18.65 16.77 11.73
C VAL A 222 18.68 15.58 12.69
N ALA A 223 17.65 15.38 13.51
CA ALA A 223 17.57 14.22 14.40
C ALA A 223 17.45 12.90 13.62
N ALA A 224 16.66 12.87 12.53
CA ALA A 224 16.48 11.67 11.72
C ALA A 224 17.65 11.37 10.77
N LEU A 225 18.40 12.39 10.35
CA LEU A 225 19.58 12.26 9.50
C LEU A 225 20.89 12.14 10.29
N SER A 226 20.91 12.48 11.59
CA SER A 226 22.05 12.32 12.50
C SER A 226 22.71 10.92 12.44
N PRO A 227 21.97 9.82 12.28
CA PRO A 227 22.56 8.49 12.13
C PRO A 227 23.19 8.19 10.75
N LEU A 228 23.24 9.14 9.81
CA LEU A 228 23.73 8.87 8.44
C LEU A 228 25.19 9.30 8.18
N PRO A 229 26.15 8.36 8.25
CA PRO A 229 27.32 8.36 7.36
C PRO A 229 27.00 8.14 5.85
N PRO A 230 25.98 7.36 5.42
CA PRO A 230 25.83 6.94 4.02
C PRO A 230 25.62 8.05 2.97
N LEU A 231 24.99 9.18 3.30
CA LEU A 231 24.78 10.26 2.31
C LEU A 231 26.07 11.01 1.95
N LEU A 232 27.15 10.84 2.74
CA LEU A 232 28.48 11.39 2.46
C LEU A 232 29.37 10.42 1.67
N HIS A 233 28.88 9.21 1.35
CA HIS A 233 29.62 8.17 0.63
C HIS A 233 29.03 7.79 -0.74
N LEU A 234 28.00 8.51 -1.21
CA LEU A 234 27.55 8.53 -2.61
C LEU A 234 28.35 9.55 -3.41
#